data_AF-A0A381TSR6-F1
#
_entry.id   AF-A0A381TSR6-F1
#
_cell.length_a   1.000
_cell.length_b   1.000
_cell.length_c   1.000
_cell.angle_alpha   90.00
_cell.angle_beta   90.00
_cell.angle_gamma   90.00
#
_symmetry.space_group_name_H-M   'P 1'
#
loop_
_entity.id
_entity.type
_entity.pdbx_description
1 polymer ?
#
loop_
_entity_poly.entity_id
_entity_poly.type
_entity_poly.pdbx_seq_one_letter_code
_entity_poly.pdbx_strand_id
1 'polypeptide(L)' 'MEELYGPVDRDRGVPATVAWLCEELGELAQAARKGTADEQLHELGDVLAWLASLANQLELSLDEAMARYVTDPP' A
#
# COMPACT_ATOMS: atom_id res chain seq x y z
N MET A 1 -10.54 -5.68 -6.88
CA MET A 1 -9.39 -5.69 -5.95
C MET A 1 -9.80 -6.18 -4.56
N GLU A 2 -10.99 -5.84 -4.06
CA GLU A 2 -11.58 -6.42 -2.83
C GLU A 2 -11.83 -7.95 -2.93
N GLU A 3 -12.08 -8.46 -4.13
CA GLU A 3 -12.29 -9.90 -4.38
C GLU A 3 -11.02 -10.76 -4.39
N LEU A 4 -9.81 -10.19 -4.49
CA LEU A 4 -8.57 -11.01 -4.51
C LEU A 4 -7.92 -11.18 -3.14
N TYR A 5 -8.06 -10.23 -2.21
CA TYR A 5 -7.27 -10.21 -0.97
C TYR A 5 -8.07 -10.01 0.34
N GLY A 6 -9.34 -9.56 0.26
CA GLY A 6 -10.12 -9.13 1.42
C GLY A 6 -10.28 -10.14 2.57
N PRO A 7 -10.52 -11.45 2.32
CA PRO A 7 -10.65 -12.44 3.40
C PRO A 7 -9.31 -12.97 3.94
N VAL A 8 -8.25 -12.96 3.12
CA VAL A 8 -6.95 -13.57 3.46
C VAL A 8 -6.08 -12.60 4.28
N ASP A 9 -6.26 -11.30 4.08
CA ASP A 9 -5.43 -10.28 4.73
C ASP A 9 -5.70 -10.13 6.24
N ARG A 10 -6.91 -10.44 6.74
CA ARG A 10 -7.18 -10.34 8.19
C ARG A 10 -6.43 -11.40 9.01
N ASP A 11 -6.22 -12.59 8.47
CA ASP A 11 -5.55 -13.69 9.19
C ASP A 11 -4.02 -13.61 9.14
N ARG A 12 -3.44 -12.82 8.22
CA ARG A 12 -1.98 -12.73 8.03
C ARG A 12 -1.26 -11.96 9.15
N GLY A 13 -1.96 -11.03 9.80
CA GLY A 13 -1.44 -10.17 10.87
C GLY A 13 -0.51 -9.05 10.39
N VAL A 14 -0.36 -8.01 11.23
CA VAL A 14 0.42 -6.80 10.94
C VAL A 14 1.86 -7.08 10.45
N PRO A 15 2.65 -7.97 11.09
CA PRO A 15 4.03 -8.21 10.66
C PRO A 15 4.15 -8.72 9.22
N ALA A 16 3.23 -9.60 8.80
CA ALA A 16 3.24 -10.12 7.44
C ALA A 16 2.84 -9.02 6.45
N THR A 17 1.80 -8.24 6.75
CA THR A 17 1.39 -7.12 5.89
C THR A 17 2.51 -6.09 5.70
N VAL A 18 3.25 -5.76 6.76
CA VAL A 18 4.41 -4.87 6.66
C VAL A 18 5.51 -5.48 5.79
N ALA A 19 5.76 -6.79 5.90
CA ALA A 19 6.75 -7.46 5.06
C ALA A 19 6.39 -7.37 3.56
N TRP A 20 5.12 -7.59 3.21
CA TRP A 20 4.63 -7.44 1.83
C TRP A 20 4.68 -5.99 1.35
N LEU A 21 4.22 -5.04 2.16
CA LEU A 21 4.34 -3.62 1.82
C LEU A 21 5.80 -3.22 1.51
N CYS A 22 6.78 -3.75 2.23
CA CYS A 22 8.19 -3.52 1.95
C CYS A 22 8.68 -4.17 0.66
N GLU A 23 8.17 -5.35 0.32
CA GLU A 23 8.46 -6.06 -0.94
C GLU A 23 7.99 -5.24 -2.13
N GLU A 24 6.72 -4.81 -2.09
CA GLU A 24 6.02 -4.04 -3.12
C GLU A 24 6.64 -2.65 -3.29
N LEU A 25 7.08 -2.03 -2.20
CA LEU A 25 7.86 -0.79 -2.26
C LEU A 25 9.20 -1.00 -2.98
N GLY A 26 9.81 -2.18 -2.84
CA GLY A 26 11.01 -2.58 -3.57
C GLY A 26 10.76 -2.75 -5.07
N GLU A 27 9.63 -3.34 -5.46
CA GLU A 27 9.20 -3.50 -6.85
C GLU A 27 8.88 -2.15 -7.48
N LEU A 28 8.15 -1.28 -6.78
CA LEU A 28 7.93 0.11 -7.20
C LEU A 28 9.26 0.87 -7.38
N ALA A 29 10.23 0.70 -6.49
CA ALA A 29 11.55 1.33 -6.63
C ALA A 29 12.29 0.82 -7.89
N GLN A 30 12.11 -0.45 -8.25
CA GLN A 30 12.65 -1.00 -9.50
C GLN A 30 11.93 -0.43 -10.73
N ALA A 31 10.60 -0.40 -10.74
CA ALA A 31 9.78 0.15 -11.83
C ALA A 31 10.03 1.65 -12.03
N ALA A 32 10.16 2.43 -10.95
CA ALA A 32 10.50 3.86 -11.02
C ALA A 32 11.85 4.12 -11.70
N ARG A 33 12.82 3.19 -11.54
CA ARG A 33 14.16 3.35 -12.11
C ARG A 33 14.28 2.87 -13.56
N LYS A 34 13.55 1.80 -13.92
CA LYS A 34 13.77 1.08 -15.20
C LYS A 34 12.50 0.68 -15.94
N GLY A 35 11.34 0.81 -15.32
CA GLY A 35 10.06 0.39 -15.87
C GLY A 35 9.39 1.46 -16.73
N THR A 36 8.41 1.02 -17.49
CA THR A 36 7.45 1.81 -18.25
C THR A 36 6.44 2.52 -17.33
N ALA A 37 5.69 3.48 -17.88
CA ALA A 37 4.63 4.15 -17.13
C ALA A 37 3.54 3.17 -16.65
N ASP A 38 3.25 2.13 -17.43
CA ASP A 38 2.27 1.10 -17.07
C ASP A 38 2.77 0.23 -15.91
N GLU A 39 4.04 -0.19 -15.94
CA GLU A 39 4.68 -0.90 -14.82
C GLU A 39 4.73 -0.02 -13.56
N GLN A 40 5.10 1.26 -13.69
CA GLN A 40 5.11 2.19 -12.56
C GLN A 40 3.72 2.36 -11.94
N LEU A 41 2.68 2.46 -12.76
CA LEU A 41 1.30 2.59 -12.29
C LEU A 41 0.82 1.31 -11.62
N HIS A 42 1.24 0.14 -12.12
CA HIS A 42 0.95 -1.17 -11.53
C HIS A 42 1.52 -1.26 -10.11
N GLU A 43 2.83 -1.11 -9.95
CA GLU A 43 3.51 -1.23 -8.65
C GLU A 43 3.03 -0.15 -7.66
N LEU A 44 2.70 1.05 -8.16
CA LEU A 44 2.12 2.09 -7.32
C LEU A 44 0.75 1.67 -6.77
N GLY A 45 -0.04 0.98 -7.59
CA GLY A 45 -1.31 0.39 -7.20
C GLY A 45 -1.15 -0.68 -6.13
N ASP A 46 -0.14 -1.53 -6.24
CA ASP A 46 0.12 -2.59 -5.26
C ASP A 46 0.60 -2.03 -3.92
N VAL A 47 1.50 -1.04 -3.93
CA VAL A 47 1.89 -0.31 -2.71
C VAL A 47 0.67 0.34 -2.05
N LEU A 48 -0.22 0.97 -2.82
CA LEU A 48 -1.45 1.57 -2.29
C LEU A 48 -2.38 0.52 -1.68
N ALA A 49 -2.53 -0.64 -2.33
CA ALA A 49 -3.35 -1.73 -1.84
C ALA A 49 -2.86 -2.26 -0.49
N TRP A 50 -1.56 -2.53 -0.37
CA TRP A 50 -0.97 -3.03 0.87
C TRP A 50 -0.95 -2.00 1.99
N LEU A 51 -0.77 -0.72 1.65
CA LEU A 51 -0.92 0.37 2.62
C LEU A 51 -2.36 0.44 3.15
N ALA A 52 -3.38 0.26 2.30
CA ALA A 52 -4.77 0.19 2.72
C ALA A 52 -5.05 -1.04 3.60
N SER A 53 -4.53 -2.21 3.25
CA SER A 53 -4.64 -3.41 4.09
C SER A 53 -4.00 -3.20 5.47
N LEU A 54 -2.83 -2.55 5.53
CA LEU A 54 -2.19 -2.20 6.80
C LEU A 54 -3.01 -1.20 7.61
N ALA A 55 -3.54 -0.14 6.97
CA ALA A 55 -4.39 0.84 7.64
C ALA A 55 -5.62 0.18 8.26
N ASN A 56 -6.27 -0.73 7.53
CA ASN A 56 -7.40 -1.51 8.03
C ASN A 56 -7.03 -2.37 9.25
N GLN A 57 -5.87 -3.03 9.24
CA GLN A 57 -5.40 -3.82 10.38
C GLN A 57 -5.02 -2.98 11.61
N LEU A 58 -4.60 -1.73 11.40
CA LEU A 58 -4.28 -0.78 12.46
C LEU A 58 -5.49 0.06 12.91
N GLU A 59 -6.67 -0.17 12.33
CA GLU A 59 -7.90 0.61 12.56
C GLU A 59 -7.70 2.11 12.28
N LEU A 60 -6.94 2.45 11.23
CA LEU A 60 -6.65 3.82 10.80
C LEU A 60 -7.37 4.17 9.50
N SER A 61 -7.83 5.42 9.38
CA SER A 61 -8.40 5.96 8.14
C SER A 61 -7.30 6.52 7.23
N LEU A 62 -7.24 6.03 5.99
CA LEU A 62 -6.37 6.61 4.96
C LEU A 62 -6.77 8.05 4.62
N ASP A 63 -8.08 8.35 4.57
CA ASP A 63 -8.58 9.68 4.28
C ASP A 63 -8.14 10.70 5.33
N GLU A 64 -8.20 10.32 6.62
CA GLU A 64 -7.71 11.18 7.70
C GLU A 64 -6.19 11.34 7.66
N ALA A 65 -5.45 10.29 7.30
CA ALA A 65 -4.00 10.35 7.14
C ALA A 65 -3.60 11.30 5.99
N MET A 66 -4.30 11.23 4.85
CA MET A 66 -4.09 12.11 3.70
C MET A 66 -4.46 13.57 4.02
N ALA A 67 -5.56 13.79 4.73
CA ALA A 67 -6.04 15.13 5.08
C ALA A 67 -4.97 15.97 5.82
N ARG A 68 -4.11 15.33 6.63
CA ARG A 68 -3.00 15.99 7.32
C ARG A 68 -2.07 16.74 6.36
N TYR A 69 -1.76 16.17 5.19
CA TYR A 69 -0.87 16.81 4.22
C TYR A 69 -1.54 17.94 3.43
N VAL A 70 -2.87 18.03 3.47
CA VAL A 70 -3.63 19.12 2.84
C VAL A 70 -3.76 20.30 3.81
N THR A 71 -3.95 20.03 5.10
CA THR A 71 -4.24 21.06 6.11
C THR A 71 -3.01 21.56 6.87
N ASP A 72 -2.02 20.69 7.11
CA ASP A 72 -0.83 21.00 7.90
C ASP A 72 0.35 20.08 7.49
N PRO A 73 0.95 20.30 6.29
CA PRO A 73 2.10 19.51 5.85
C PRO A 73 3.32 19.78 6.75
N PRO A 74 4.10 18.75 7.10
CA PRO A 74 5.29 18.89 7.94
C PRO A 74 6.42 19.72 7.28
#